data_AF-A0A9X1UJD2-F1
#
_entry.id   AF-A0A9X1UJD2-F1
#
_cell.length_a   1.000
_cell.length_b   1.000
_cell.length_c   1.000
_cell.angle_alpha   90.00
_cell.angle_beta   90.00
_cell.angle_gamma   90.00
#
_symmetry.space_group_name_H-M   'P 1'
#
loop_
_entity.id
_entity.type
_entity.pdbx_description
1 polymer ?
#
loop_
_entity_poly.entity_id
_entity_poly.type
_entity_poly.pdbx_seq_one_letter_code
_entity_poly.pdbx_strand_id
1 'polypeptide(L)'
;MSDELAGAVEPGKLDLDGVRATFQGGGAKGVVHVGALMALEELGLPVVAAAGTSAGAMVAALVAAGYTAAELLDPESRKHILDRLADPRFKRATHLFGRGGWLAIACLRQAARYRYVVLAIALLMWLALGMFDARRPLWAMGLGFLALGAIGAGFALALQGIASVRHVRNFIDVAIRDKIAQRQGIPRDTIPENLSFRHLDQYGCIGLKIVATNVTDEVGEVFSLQRTPDVAVADAVAASICLPVIFRPWRFNCVRGSGVSADAAMRSFQDGGLISNLPVWTLADEVQSDRVVTIAFGIRQPLKHRDRFWFTALASSVVSGTMELDTHGVEMVHVPIQCEMDTLAFDDRLDDLCQVVKNTKARVVNRIIEDCQTFPRILAVASDDVQEAVTAVLKSYEANWLVHGGAIEVVVALAMQERGNYSDYVVGYPSKSSPLPEVPFETLSEAWESNQYSLEKFTQAGGSIWTGPYWRLVVPVSARTDPDVVPLVDGQRERPLVFIIEFEATPRTDPDTSAQFTQAVGAIAPGVIAYSQEQGLYSVVQRVTSTPWH
;
A
#
# COMPACT_ATOMS: atom_id res chain seq x y z
N MET A 1 -4.16 28.58 8.45
CA MET A 1 -3.50 28.39 7.14
C MET A 1 -3.47 29.72 6.42
N SER A 2 -2.54 30.59 6.81
CA SER A 2 -2.27 31.84 6.09
C SER A 2 -1.64 31.52 4.73
N ASP A 3 -2.00 32.31 3.73
CA ASP A 3 -1.61 32.16 2.32
C ASP A 3 -0.08 32.11 2.07
N GLU A 4 0.75 32.44 3.07
CA GLU A 4 2.22 32.32 3.00
C GLU A 4 2.74 30.88 3.10
N LEU A 5 2.04 29.95 3.77
CA LEU A 5 2.39 28.53 3.76
C LEU A 5 1.92 27.79 2.49
N ALA A 6 0.92 28.33 1.81
CA ALA A 6 0.41 27.80 0.53
C ALA A 6 1.16 28.37 -0.70
N GLY A 7 1.78 29.54 -0.55
CA GLY A 7 2.39 30.31 -1.63
C GLY A 7 3.84 29.94 -1.96
N ALA A 8 4.19 28.65 -2.07
CA ALA A 8 5.46 28.21 -2.69
C ALA A 8 5.49 26.68 -2.91
N VAL A 9 4.51 26.15 -3.63
CA VAL A 9 4.63 24.82 -4.25
C VAL A 9 4.68 25.04 -5.76
N GLU A 10 5.83 25.46 -6.27
CA GLU A 10 6.15 25.00 -7.62
C GLU A 10 6.25 23.48 -7.53
N PRO A 11 5.65 22.70 -8.45
CA PRO A 11 5.84 21.26 -8.52
C PRO A 11 7.29 20.98 -8.93
N GLY A 12 8.21 21.17 -7.98
CA GLY A 12 9.60 20.77 -8.09
C GLY A 12 9.63 19.26 -8.02
N LYS A 13 10.31 18.62 -8.98
CA LYS A 13 10.61 17.18 -8.94
C LYS A 13 11.05 16.79 -7.54
N LEU A 14 10.42 15.74 -6.99
CA LEU A 14 10.91 15.06 -5.81
C LEU A 14 12.40 14.71 -6.01
N ASP A 15 13.27 15.07 -5.06
CA ASP A 15 14.70 14.72 -5.08
C ASP A 15 14.91 13.26 -4.68
N LEU A 16 14.27 12.35 -5.42
CA LEU A 16 14.35 10.91 -5.25
C LEU A 16 14.97 10.29 -6.50
N ASP A 17 15.90 9.36 -6.31
CA ASP A 17 16.57 8.63 -7.40
C ASP A 17 15.64 7.57 -8.02
N GLY A 18 14.62 7.13 -7.28
CA GLY A 18 13.60 6.21 -7.78
C GLY A 18 12.65 5.70 -6.69
N VAL A 19 11.72 4.83 -7.09
CA VAL A 19 10.73 4.24 -6.18
C VAL A 19 10.64 2.73 -6.32
N ARG A 20 10.44 2.04 -5.20
CA ARG A 20 10.02 0.64 -5.17
C ARG A 20 8.50 0.60 -5.13
N ALA A 21 7.85 0.10 -6.17
CA ALA A 21 6.39 0.12 -6.27
C ALA A 21 5.79 -1.25 -5.95
N THR A 22 4.84 -1.31 -5.02
CA THR A 22 4.04 -2.52 -4.81
C THR A 22 2.58 -2.30 -5.21
N PHE A 23 2.02 -3.27 -5.93
CA PHE A 23 0.68 -3.19 -6.52
C PHE A 23 -0.24 -4.25 -5.91
N GLN A 24 -1.32 -3.80 -5.25
CA GLN A 24 -2.30 -4.70 -4.63
C GLN A 24 -3.10 -5.53 -5.66
N GLY A 25 -3.56 -6.71 -5.25
CA GLY A 25 -4.59 -7.45 -5.99
C GLY A 25 -5.93 -6.72 -6.06
N GLY A 26 -6.60 -6.79 -7.22
CA GLY A 26 -7.80 -6.00 -7.50
C GLY A 26 -8.80 -6.59 -8.51
N GLY A 27 -8.46 -7.69 -9.19
CA GLY A 27 -9.17 -8.12 -10.40
C GLY A 27 -9.20 -7.02 -11.47
N ALA A 28 -10.38 -6.73 -12.04
CA ALA A 28 -10.59 -5.68 -13.04
C ALA A 28 -10.20 -4.28 -12.54
N LYS A 29 -10.19 -4.06 -11.22
CA LYS A 29 -9.75 -2.80 -10.60
C LYS A 29 -8.28 -2.52 -10.82
N GLY A 30 -7.47 -3.49 -11.23
CA GLY A 30 -6.05 -3.32 -11.52
C GLY A 30 -5.75 -2.21 -12.54
N VAL A 31 -6.73 -1.74 -13.31
CA VAL A 31 -6.56 -0.56 -14.19
C VAL A 31 -6.15 0.70 -13.42
N VAL A 32 -6.51 0.82 -12.14
CA VAL A 32 -6.12 2.00 -11.33
C VAL A 32 -4.61 2.08 -11.15
N HIS A 33 -3.91 0.94 -11.17
CA HIS A 33 -2.44 0.91 -11.11
C HIS A 33 -1.79 1.56 -12.34
N VAL A 34 -2.49 1.62 -13.48
CA VAL A 34 -2.03 2.41 -14.64
C VAL A 34 -2.05 3.90 -14.32
N GLY A 35 -3.09 4.39 -13.65
CA GLY A 35 -3.15 5.78 -13.19
C GLY A 35 -2.10 6.10 -12.14
N ALA A 36 -1.79 5.15 -11.25
CA ALA A 36 -0.69 5.28 -10.30
C ALA A 36 0.68 5.35 -10.99
N LEU A 37 0.91 4.52 -12.01
CA LEU A 37 2.13 4.58 -12.81
C LEU A 37 2.25 5.90 -13.59
N MET A 38 1.14 6.40 -14.16
CA MET A 38 1.13 7.72 -14.82
C MET A 38 1.49 8.85 -13.84
N ALA A 39 1.08 8.74 -12.57
CA ALA A 39 1.42 9.72 -11.55
C ALA A 39 2.91 9.68 -11.20
N LEU A 40 3.50 8.49 -11.05
CA LEU A 40 4.94 8.33 -10.85
C LEU A 40 5.74 8.91 -12.02
N GLU A 41 5.33 8.62 -13.26
CA GLU A 41 5.96 9.16 -14.47
C GLU A 41 5.87 10.69 -14.54
N GLU A 42 4.72 11.29 -14.17
CA GLU A 42 4.54 12.75 -14.13
C GLU A 42 5.43 13.43 -13.08
N LEU A 43 5.58 12.79 -11.92
CA LEU A 43 6.47 13.25 -10.86
C LEU A 43 7.96 13.03 -11.17
N GLY A 44 8.27 12.35 -12.28
CA GLY A 44 9.64 12.00 -12.66
C GLY A 44 10.27 10.95 -11.75
N LEU A 45 9.46 10.08 -11.13
CA LEU A 45 9.88 9.02 -10.22
C LEU A 45 9.98 7.68 -10.95
N PRO A 46 11.18 7.23 -11.37
CA PRO A 46 11.32 5.96 -12.04
C PRO A 46 11.11 4.79 -11.07
N VAL A 47 10.41 3.75 -11.52
CA VAL A 47 10.25 2.51 -10.75
C VAL A 47 11.54 1.69 -10.87
N VAL A 48 12.22 1.41 -9.76
CA VAL A 48 13.48 0.65 -9.72
C VAL A 48 13.29 -0.81 -9.30
N ALA A 49 12.18 -1.12 -8.65
CA ALA A 49 11.73 -2.47 -8.33
C ALA A 49 10.20 -2.49 -8.24
N ALA A 50 9.59 -3.60 -8.64
CA ALA A 50 8.17 -3.80 -8.63
C ALA A 50 7.78 -5.09 -7.89
N ALA A 51 6.76 -5.02 -7.05
CA ALA A 51 6.11 -6.17 -6.46
C ALA A 51 4.61 -6.18 -6.76
N GLY A 52 3.99 -7.35 -6.84
CA GLY A 52 2.55 -7.39 -6.98
C GLY A 52 1.89 -8.73 -6.70
N THR A 53 0.60 -8.65 -6.40
CA THR A 53 -0.30 -9.78 -6.18
C THR A 53 -1.48 -9.71 -7.15
N SER A 54 -1.91 -10.83 -7.70
CA SER A 54 -3.08 -10.94 -8.60
C SER A 54 -3.00 -9.96 -9.76
N ALA A 55 -4.02 -9.12 -9.97
CA ALA A 55 -4.00 -8.08 -11.00
C ALA A 55 -2.80 -7.11 -10.85
N GLY A 56 -2.33 -6.87 -9.63
CA GLY A 56 -1.11 -6.12 -9.36
C GLY A 56 0.16 -6.84 -9.84
N ALA A 57 0.23 -8.17 -9.76
CA ALA A 57 1.35 -8.96 -10.30
C ALA A 57 1.47 -8.83 -11.82
N MET A 58 0.33 -8.77 -12.53
CA MET A 58 0.31 -8.50 -13.97
C MET A 58 0.88 -7.12 -14.28
N VAL A 59 0.45 -6.07 -13.57
CA VAL A 59 0.98 -4.71 -13.77
C VAL A 59 2.46 -4.65 -13.41
N ALA A 60 2.87 -5.22 -12.28
CA ALA A 60 4.26 -5.29 -11.85
C ALA A 60 5.16 -5.97 -12.90
N ALA A 61 4.71 -7.08 -13.50
CA ALA A 61 5.47 -7.79 -14.53
C ALA A 61 5.64 -6.97 -15.82
N LEU A 62 4.61 -6.22 -16.23
CA LEU A 62 4.68 -5.34 -17.39
C LEU A 62 5.58 -4.12 -17.11
N VAL A 63 5.44 -3.50 -15.94
CA VAL A 63 6.33 -2.42 -15.49
C VAL A 63 7.78 -2.92 -15.43
N ALA A 64 8.01 -4.14 -14.93
CA ALA A 64 9.33 -4.73 -14.89
C ALA A 64 9.96 -4.94 -16.27
N ALA A 65 9.15 -5.32 -17.26
CA ALA A 65 9.57 -5.39 -18.66
C ALA A 65 9.89 -4.02 -19.27
N GLY A 66 9.45 -2.93 -18.64
CA GLY A 66 9.70 -1.54 -19.03
C GLY A 66 8.53 -0.86 -19.74
N TYR A 67 7.31 -1.40 -19.61
CA TYR A 67 6.11 -0.74 -20.13
C TYR A 67 5.84 0.59 -19.42
N THR A 68 5.55 1.63 -20.21
CA THR A 68 5.07 2.92 -19.68
C THR A 68 3.56 2.89 -19.44
N ALA A 69 3.06 3.79 -18.61
CA ALA A 69 1.64 3.86 -18.32
C ALA A 69 0.79 4.12 -19.58
N ALA A 70 1.27 4.99 -20.48
CA ALA A 70 0.62 5.25 -21.76
C ALA A 70 0.61 4.01 -22.68
N GLU A 71 1.58 3.11 -22.57
CA GLU A 71 1.57 1.83 -23.30
C GLU A 71 0.54 0.84 -22.75
N LEU A 72 0.29 0.88 -21.44
CA LEU A 72 -0.73 0.06 -20.80
C LEU A 72 -2.14 0.52 -21.14
N LEU A 73 -2.43 1.80 -20.90
CA LEU A 73 -3.68 2.46 -21.27
C LEU A 73 -3.44 3.97 -21.36
N ASP A 74 -3.50 4.50 -22.58
CA ASP A 74 -3.44 5.93 -22.83
C ASP A 74 -4.86 6.51 -22.88
N PRO A 75 -5.25 7.34 -21.89
CA PRO A 75 -6.59 7.88 -21.82
C PRO A 75 -6.84 9.03 -22.82
N GLU A 76 -5.80 9.60 -23.45
CA GLU A 76 -5.94 10.62 -24.48
C GLU A 76 -6.12 10.00 -25.87
N SER A 77 -5.25 9.06 -26.25
CA SER A 77 -5.39 8.37 -27.55
C SER A 77 -6.43 7.26 -27.54
N ARG A 78 -6.97 6.89 -26.37
CA ARG A 78 -7.91 5.78 -26.16
C ARG A 78 -7.37 4.47 -26.74
N LYS A 79 -6.09 4.21 -26.50
CA LYS A 79 -5.41 2.97 -26.90
C LYS A 79 -4.94 2.24 -25.67
N HIS A 80 -5.10 0.94 -25.67
CA HIS A 80 -4.59 0.07 -24.60
C HIS A 80 -3.58 -0.93 -25.16
N ILE A 81 -2.86 -1.61 -24.26
CA ILE A 81 -1.84 -2.61 -24.59
C ILE A 81 -2.31 -3.66 -25.61
N LEU A 82 -3.59 -4.07 -25.57
CA LEU A 82 -4.12 -5.07 -26.51
C LEU A 82 -4.14 -4.58 -27.97
N ASP A 83 -4.25 -3.26 -28.19
CA ASP A 83 -4.21 -2.69 -29.54
C ASP A 83 -2.78 -2.65 -30.08
N ARG A 84 -1.80 -2.53 -29.18
CA ARG A 84 -0.38 -2.35 -29.50
C ARG A 84 0.31 -3.68 -29.82
N LEU A 85 -0.08 -4.76 -29.15
CA LEU A 85 0.54 -6.09 -29.35
C LEU A 85 0.24 -6.72 -30.71
N ALA A 86 -0.70 -6.15 -31.48
CA ALA A 86 -1.10 -6.60 -32.83
C ALA A 86 -1.40 -8.12 -32.94
N ASP A 87 -1.69 -8.79 -31.82
CA ASP A 87 -2.00 -10.22 -31.78
C ASP A 87 -3.51 -10.41 -32.00
N PRO A 88 -3.94 -11.08 -33.08
CA PRO A 88 -5.36 -11.25 -33.40
C PRO A 88 -6.14 -12.02 -32.32
N ARG A 89 -5.46 -12.73 -31.41
CA ARG A 89 -6.05 -13.46 -30.29
C ARG A 89 -6.62 -12.52 -29.22
N PHE A 90 -6.08 -11.31 -29.06
CA PHE A 90 -6.41 -10.40 -27.96
C PHE A 90 -6.93 -9.06 -28.48
N LYS A 91 -8.27 -8.91 -28.59
CA LYS A 91 -8.92 -7.66 -29.02
C LYS A 91 -9.68 -6.93 -27.92
N ARG A 92 -10.00 -7.63 -26.83
CA ARG A 92 -10.78 -7.13 -25.68
C ARG A 92 -10.27 -7.80 -24.42
N ALA A 93 -10.41 -7.15 -23.27
CA ALA A 93 -10.02 -7.72 -21.98
C ALA A 93 -10.74 -9.05 -21.69
N THR A 94 -12.00 -9.21 -22.12
CA THR A 94 -12.75 -10.46 -21.98
C THR A 94 -12.12 -11.66 -22.71
N HIS A 95 -11.30 -11.42 -23.74
CA HIS A 95 -10.61 -12.50 -24.45
C HIS A 95 -9.50 -13.14 -23.62
N LEU A 96 -9.03 -12.46 -22.56
CA LEU A 96 -8.08 -13.03 -21.60
C LEU A 96 -8.63 -14.26 -20.86
N PHE A 97 -9.95 -14.48 -20.89
CA PHE A 97 -10.59 -15.64 -20.25
C PHE A 97 -11.09 -16.68 -21.26
N GLY A 98 -10.89 -16.44 -22.56
CA GLY A 98 -11.47 -17.24 -23.64
C GLY A 98 -13.00 -17.11 -23.75
N ARG A 99 -13.58 -17.52 -24.89
CA ARG A 99 -15.03 -17.38 -25.14
C ARG A 99 -15.89 -18.15 -24.12
N GLY A 100 -15.52 -19.39 -23.82
CA GLY A 100 -16.25 -20.24 -22.87
C GLY A 100 -16.09 -19.79 -21.41
N GLY A 101 -14.86 -19.42 -21.01
CA GLY A 101 -14.58 -18.93 -19.66
C GLY A 101 -15.30 -17.62 -19.36
N TRP A 102 -15.26 -16.66 -20.29
CA TRP A 102 -16.00 -15.41 -20.14
C TRP A 102 -17.52 -15.62 -20.10
N LEU A 103 -18.08 -16.47 -20.98
CA LEU A 103 -19.51 -16.78 -20.95
C LEU A 103 -19.93 -17.31 -19.57
N ALA A 104 -19.14 -18.21 -19.00
CA ALA A 104 -19.42 -18.78 -17.70
C ALA A 104 -19.30 -17.75 -16.56
N ILE A 105 -18.31 -16.86 -16.60
CA ILE A 105 -18.19 -15.73 -15.65
C ILE A 105 -19.39 -14.78 -15.78
N ALA A 106 -19.82 -14.46 -17.01
CA ALA A 106 -20.98 -13.59 -17.25
C ALA A 106 -22.28 -14.23 -16.74
N CYS A 107 -22.50 -15.52 -17.01
CA CYS A 107 -23.63 -16.27 -16.46
C CYS A 107 -23.60 -16.30 -14.94
N LEU A 108 -22.43 -16.51 -14.33
CA LEU A 108 -22.27 -16.49 -12.87
C LEU A 108 -22.62 -15.11 -12.28
N ARG A 109 -22.12 -14.01 -12.87
CA ARG A 109 -22.44 -12.63 -12.46
C ARG A 109 -23.95 -12.37 -12.53
N GLN A 110 -24.59 -12.79 -13.63
CA GLN A 110 -26.03 -12.60 -13.82
C GLN A 110 -26.85 -13.46 -12.85
N ALA A 111 -26.47 -14.72 -12.63
CA ALA A 111 -27.14 -15.61 -11.68
C ALA A 111 -27.03 -15.09 -10.24
N ALA A 112 -25.87 -14.56 -9.84
CA ALA A 112 -25.68 -13.92 -8.54
C ALA A 112 -26.56 -12.68 -8.38
N ARG A 113 -26.70 -11.85 -9.44
CA ARG A 113 -27.54 -10.65 -9.45
C ARG A 113 -29.03 -10.96 -9.34
N TYR A 114 -29.49 -12.03 -9.98
CA TYR A 114 -30.91 -12.42 -10.04
C TYR A 114 -31.22 -13.67 -9.22
N ARG A 115 -30.47 -13.91 -8.13
CA ARG A 115 -30.53 -15.17 -7.37
C ARG A 115 -31.94 -15.61 -6.96
N TYR A 116 -32.78 -14.68 -6.51
CA TYR A 116 -34.16 -14.99 -6.11
C TYR A 116 -35.05 -15.34 -7.30
N VAL A 117 -34.82 -14.70 -8.44
CA VAL A 117 -35.53 -15.02 -9.69
C VAL A 117 -35.08 -16.38 -10.20
N VAL A 118 -33.79 -16.69 -10.15
CA VAL A 118 -33.25 -18.01 -10.52
C VAL A 118 -33.82 -19.10 -9.60
N LEU A 119 -33.84 -18.86 -8.28
CA LEU A 119 -34.44 -19.78 -7.31
C LEU A 119 -35.95 -19.93 -7.52
N ALA A 120 -36.67 -18.84 -7.83
CA ALA A 120 -38.10 -18.88 -8.12
C ALA A 120 -38.39 -19.65 -9.41
N ILE A 121 -37.61 -19.45 -10.48
CA ILE A 121 -37.73 -20.21 -11.74
C ILE A 121 -37.42 -21.69 -11.49
N ALA A 122 -36.36 -22.01 -10.72
CA ALA A 122 -36.02 -23.38 -10.37
C ALA A 122 -37.13 -24.06 -9.55
N LEU A 123 -37.71 -23.35 -8.59
CA LEU A 123 -38.85 -23.82 -7.79
C LEU A 123 -40.10 -24.02 -8.67
N LEU A 124 -40.41 -23.08 -9.56
CA LEU A 124 -41.54 -23.18 -10.49
C LEU A 124 -41.35 -24.33 -11.48
N MET A 125 -40.14 -24.53 -12.01
CA MET A 125 -39.79 -25.68 -12.83
C MET A 125 -39.97 -26.99 -12.06
N TRP A 126 -39.50 -27.04 -10.81
CA TRP A 126 -39.65 -28.21 -9.95
C TRP A 126 -41.12 -28.53 -9.67
N LEU A 127 -41.93 -27.51 -9.36
CA LEU A 127 -43.38 -27.66 -9.19
C LEU A 127 -44.06 -28.11 -10.48
N ALA A 128 -43.70 -27.54 -11.63
CA ALA A 128 -44.26 -27.91 -12.94
C ALA A 128 -43.90 -29.35 -13.35
N LEU A 129 -42.66 -29.78 -13.11
CA LEU A 129 -42.20 -31.16 -13.30
C LEU A 129 -42.95 -32.13 -12.37
N GLY A 130 -43.18 -31.75 -11.11
CA GLY A 130 -43.99 -32.53 -10.16
C GLY A 130 -45.46 -32.65 -10.56
N MET A 131 -46.04 -31.60 -11.17
CA MET A 131 -47.41 -31.62 -11.68
C MET A 131 -47.58 -32.45 -12.97
N PHE A 132 -46.56 -32.49 -13.83
CA PHE A 132 -46.60 -33.25 -15.09
C PHE A 132 -46.65 -34.76 -14.86
N ASP A 133 -46.22 -35.23 -13.68
CA ASP A 133 -46.03 -36.65 -13.39
C ASP A 133 -46.86 -37.23 -12.23
N ALA A 134 -48.11 -36.80 -12.09
CA ALA A 134 -49.07 -37.50 -11.22
C ALA A 134 -49.44 -38.92 -11.74
N ARG A 135 -48.99 -39.32 -12.94
CA ARG A 135 -49.37 -40.57 -13.61
C ARG A 135 -48.26 -41.62 -13.72
N ARG A 136 -46.96 -41.28 -13.53
CA ARG A 136 -45.81 -42.21 -13.65
C ARG A 136 -44.68 -41.88 -12.66
N PRO A 137 -44.89 -41.94 -11.34
CA PRO A 137 -44.00 -41.39 -10.30
C PRO A 137 -42.54 -41.87 -10.34
N LEU A 138 -42.26 -43.06 -10.87
CA LEU A 138 -40.90 -43.59 -11.02
C LEU A 138 -40.07 -42.81 -12.05
N TRP A 139 -40.69 -42.25 -13.10
CA TRP A 139 -40.00 -41.47 -14.13
C TRP A 139 -39.63 -40.07 -13.63
N ALA A 140 -40.52 -39.37 -12.91
CA ALA A 140 -40.20 -38.11 -12.24
C ALA A 140 -39.11 -38.26 -11.19
N MET A 141 -39.11 -39.36 -10.43
CA MET A 141 -38.06 -39.63 -9.47
C MET A 141 -36.70 -39.81 -10.19
N GLY A 142 -36.68 -40.54 -11.31
CA GLY A 142 -35.50 -40.69 -12.16
C GLY A 142 -35.00 -39.36 -12.75
N LEU A 143 -35.90 -38.51 -13.26
CA LEU A 143 -35.57 -37.17 -13.76
C LEU A 143 -35.07 -36.24 -12.65
N GLY A 144 -35.64 -36.34 -11.45
CA GLY A 144 -35.21 -35.59 -10.27
C GLY A 144 -33.80 -35.97 -9.83
N PHE A 145 -33.47 -37.27 -9.78
CA PHE A 145 -32.11 -37.72 -9.51
C PHE A 145 -31.11 -37.32 -10.60
N LEU A 146 -31.51 -37.33 -11.87
CA LEU A 146 -30.70 -36.81 -12.98
C LEU A 146 -30.44 -35.31 -12.84
N ALA A 147 -31.46 -34.52 -12.49
CA ALA A 147 -31.30 -33.09 -12.25
C ALA A 147 -30.41 -32.80 -11.04
N LEU A 148 -30.59 -33.52 -9.93
CA LEU A 148 -29.75 -33.39 -8.73
C LEU A 148 -28.30 -33.81 -9.04
N GLY A 149 -28.11 -34.89 -9.80
CA GLY A 149 -26.80 -35.33 -10.28
C GLY A 149 -26.14 -34.31 -11.22
N ALA A 150 -26.90 -33.69 -12.12
CA ALA A 150 -26.42 -32.63 -13.00
C ALA A 150 -26.06 -31.35 -12.22
N ILE A 151 -26.86 -30.97 -11.22
CA ILE A 151 -26.57 -29.84 -10.32
C ILE A 151 -25.32 -30.15 -9.48
N GLY A 152 -25.22 -31.35 -8.92
CA GLY A 152 -24.07 -31.81 -8.15
C GLY A 152 -22.79 -31.87 -8.98
N ALA A 153 -22.86 -32.38 -10.22
CA ALA A 153 -21.75 -32.37 -11.17
C ALA A 153 -21.37 -30.95 -11.60
N GLY A 154 -22.35 -30.07 -11.86
CA GLY A 154 -22.12 -28.66 -12.14
C GLY A 154 -21.45 -27.93 -10.97
N PHE A 155 -21.86 -28.23 -9.73
CA PHE A 155 -21.26 -27.70 -8.52
C PHE A 155 -19.83 -28.23 -8.32
N ALA A 156 -19.59 -29.53 -8.52
CA ALA A 156 -18.26 -30.13 -8.46
C ALA A 156 -17.30 -29.54 -9.52
N LEU A 157 -17.79 -29.28 -10.73
CA LEU A 157 -17.03 -28.61 -11.78
C LEU A 157 -16.74 -27.14 -11.44
N ALA A 158 -17.69 -26.44 -10.80
CA ALA A 158 -17.47 -25.07 -10.33
C ALA A 158 -16.42 -25.00 -9.21
N LEU A 159 -16.37 -25.98 -8.31
CA LEU A 159 -15.32 -26.10 -7.28
C LEU A 159 -13.92 -26.31 -7.87
N GLN A 160 -13.82 -26.87 -9.08
CA GLN A 160 -12.54 -27.05 -9.78
C GLN A 160 -12.07 -25.79 -10.52
N GLY A 161 -12.88 -24.74 -10.61
CA GLY A 161 -12.62 -23.50 -11.34
C GLY A 161 -13.27 -23.47 -12.72
N ILE A 162 -14.01 -22.38 -12.97
CA ILE A 162 -14.90 -22.21 -14.12
C ILE A 162 -14.14 -21.77 -15.38
N ALA A 163 -13.04 -21.03 -15.23
CA ALA A 163 -12.22 -20.53 -16.32
C ALA A 163 -10.73 -20.91 -16.16
N SER A 164 -10.01 -20.96 -17.28
CA SER A 164 -8.55 -21.19 -17.30
C SER A 164 -7.81 -19.87 -17.47
N VAL A 165 -6.67 -19.74 -16.79
CA VAL A 165 -5.77 -18.57 -16.87
C VAL A 165 -4.73 -18.66 -17.99
N ARG A 166 -4.77 -19.72 -18.83
CA ARG A 166 -3.78 -19.95 -19.90
C ARG A 166 -3.68 -18.79 -20.89
N HIS A 167 -4.81 -18.13 -21.20
CA HIS A 167 -4.82 -16.99 -22.11
C HIS A 167 -4.16 -15.76 -21.49
N VAL A 168 -4.35 -15.53 -20.18
CA VAL A 168 -3.63 -14.46 -19.45
C VAL A 168 -2.13 -14.76 -19.44
N ARG A 169 -1.75 -15.99 -19.11
CA ARG A 169 -0.35 -16.45 -19.13
C ARG A 169 0.33 -16.20 -20.48
N ASN A 170 -0.34 -16.59 -21.58
CA ASN A 170 0.18 -16.36 -22.92
C ASN A 170 0.23 -14.88 -23.30
N PHE A 171 -0.75 -14.09 -22.86
CA PHE A 171 -0.74 -12.64 -23.06
C PHE A 171 0.49 -12.00 -22.40
N ILE A 172 0.80 -12.37 -21.15
CA ILE A 172 1.97 -11.85 -20.42
C ILE A 172 3.27 -12.26 -21.09
N ASP A 173 3.40 -13.52 -21.50
CA ASP A 173 4.59 -13.99 -22.21
C ASP A 173 4.83 -13.20 -23.50
N VAL A 174 3.79 -12.99 -24.32
CA VAL A 174 3.91 -12.21 -25.55
C VAL A 174 4.23 -10.74 -25.24
N ALA A 175 3.59 -10.14 -24.23
CA ALA A 175 3.80 -8.74 -23.88
C ALA A 175 5.24 -8.47 -23.42
N ILE A 176 5.76 -9.28 -22.49
CA ILE A 176 7.13 -9.11 -21.99
C ILE A 176 8.14 -9.28 -23.14
N ARG A 177 7.97 -10.29 -23.98
CA ARG A 177 8.85 -10.53 -25.14
C ARG A 177 8.82 -9.38 -26.13
N ASP A 178 7.64 -8.89 -26.47
CA ASP A 178 7.47 -7.77 -27.40
C ASP A 178 8.15 -6.49 -26.87
N LYS A 179 8.00 -6.20 -25.58
CA LYS A 179 8.62 -5.03 -24.98
C LYS A 179 10.14 -5.13 -24.90
N ILE A 180 10.69 -6.29 -24.54
CA ILE A 180 12.14 -6.51 -24.54
C ILE A 180 12.70 -6.41 -25.96
N ALA A 181 12.00 -6.98 -26.95
CA ALA A 181 12.37 -6.88 -28.37
C ALA A 181 12.49 -5.42 -28.83
N GLN A 182 11.48 -4.61 -28.49
CA GLN A 182 11.46 -3.18 -28.79
C GLN A 182 12.60 -2.42 -28.10
N ARG A 183 12.85 -2.70 -26.81
CA ARG A 183 13.93 -2.05 -26.04
C ARG A 183 15.33 -2.39 -26.57
N GLN A 184 15.54 -3.63 -26.96
CA GLN A 184 16.83 -4.13 -27.44
C GLN A 184 17.03 -3.91 -28.95
N GLY A 185 15.99 -3.49 -29.68
CA GLY A 185 16.03 -3.30 -31.14
C GLY A 185 16.20 -4.61 -31.92
N ILE A 186 15.76 -5.74 -31.35
CA ILE A 186 15.87 -7.09 -31.95
C ILE A 186 14.49 -7.65 -32.31
N PRO A 187 14.38 -8.55 -33.31
CA PRO A 187 13.09 -9.19 -33.62
C PRO A 187 12.56 -10.01 -32.45
N ARG A 188 11.25 -9.97 -32.18
CA ARG A 188 10.63 -10.74 -31.08
C ARG A 188 10.92 -12.24 -31.14
N ASP A 189 11.04 -12.79 -32.34
CA ASP A 189 11.26 -14.23 -32.55
C ASP A 189 12.65 -14.70 -32.09
N THR A 190 13.61 -13.79 -31.89
CA THR A 190 14.92 -14.13 -31.29
C THR A 190 14.85 -14.25 -29.78
N ILE A 191 13.81 -13.73 -29.14
CA ILE A 191 13.62 -13.81 -27.71
C ILE A 191 12.88 -15.11 -27.38
N PRO A 192 13.42 -15.94 -26.48
CA PRO A 192 12.82 -17.23 -26.15
C PRO A 192 11.41 -17.06 -25.55
N GLU A 193 10.58 -18.06 -25.75
CA GLU A 193 9.31 -18.21 -25.02
C GLU A 193 9.57 -18.53 -23.54
N ASN A 194 8.63 -18.13 -22.68
CA ASN A 194 8.65 -18.44 -21.25
C ASN A 194 9.85 -17.82 -20.53
N LEU A 195 10.00 -16.50 -20.67
CA LEU A 195 11.06 -15.75 -20.01
C LEU A 195 10.99 -15.92 -18.49
N SER A 196 12.13 -16.24 -17.89
CA SER A 196 12.26 -16.46 -16.45
C SER A 196 12.72 -15.19 -15.75
N PHE A 197 12.70 -15.18 -14.42
CA PHE A 197 13.24 -14.06 -13.63
C PHE A 197 14.72 -13.83 -13.93
N ARG A 198 15.50 -14.90 -14.16
CA ARG A 198 16.89 -14.81 -14.61
C ARG A 198 17.02 -14.13 -15.98
N HIS A 199 16.13 -14.46 -16.92
CA HIS A 199 16.14 -13.81 -18.23
C HIS A 199 15.80 -12.32 -18.12
N LEU A 200 14.85 -11.93 -17.27
CA LEU A 200 14.54 -10.50 -17.04
C LEU A 200 15.78 -9.72 -16.60
N ASP A 201 16.52 -10.25 -15.62
CA ASP A 201 17.76 -9.65 -15.13
C ASP A 201 18.81 -9.49 -16.25
N GLN A 202 19.01 -10.54 -17.06
CA GLN A 202 19.92 -10.52 -18.22
C GLN A 202 19.56 -9.48 -19.28
N TYR A 203 18.27 -9.17 -19.44
CA TYR A 203 17.80 -8.15 -20.39
C TYR A 203 17.75 -6.74 -19.78
N GLY A 204 18.23 -6.54 -18.55
CA GLY A 204 18.24 -5.25 -17.86
C GLY A 204 16.82 -4.76 -17.51
N CYS A 205 15.93 -5.68 -17.18
CA CYS A 205 14.65 -5.36 -16.55
C CYS A 205 14.86 -5.03 -15.07
N ILE A 206 13.94 -4.25 -14.50
CA ILE A 206 13.99 -3.92 -13.07
C ILE A 206 13.60 -5.13 -12.22
N GLY A 207 13.92 -5.08 -10.92
CA GLY A 207 13.59 -6.16 -9.98
C GLY A 207 12.08 -6.43 -9.93
N LEU A 208 11.71 -7.72 -9.97
CA LEU A 208 10.32 -8.15 -9.95
C LEU A 208 10.08 -9.20 -8.86
N LYS A 209 9.05 -9.00 -8.04
CA LYS A 209 8.57 -9.95 -7.04
C LYS A 209 7.08 -10.21 -7.22
N ILE A 210 6.67 -11.47 -7.28
CA ILE A 210 5.26 -11.85 -7.43
C ILE A 210 4.87 -12.78 -6.29
N VAL A 211 3.76 -12.50 -5.63
CA VAL A 211 3.24 -13.36 -4.56
C VAL A 211 2.10 -14.23 -5.05
N ALA A 212 2.14 -15.51 -4.70
CA ALA A 212 1.05 -16.46 -4.93
C ALA A 212 0.87 -17.39 -3.72
N THR A 213 -0.27 -18.04 -3.64
CA THR A 213 -0.53 -19.03 -2.59
C THR A 213 -0.23 -20.42 -3.13
N ASN A 214 0.75 -21.10 -2.55
CA ASN A 214 1.07 -22.48 -2.88
C ASN A 214 0.18 -23.42 -2.06
N VAL A 215 -0.80 -24.02 -2.72
CA VAL A 215 -1.81 -24.89 -2.09
C VAL A 215 -1.24 -26.30 -1.88
N THR A 216 -0.20 -26.70 -2.61
CA THR A 216 0.44 -28.01 -2.44
C THR A 216 1.28 -28.06 -1.17
N ASP A 217 2.03 -27.00 -0.90
CA ASP A 217 2.93 -26.91 0.26
C ASP A 217 2.30 -26.14 1.43
N GLU A 218 1.06 -25.65 1.27
CA GLU A 218 0.31 -24.87 2.27
C GLU A 218 1.03 -23.60 2.76
N VAL A 219 1.75 -22.91 1.85
CA VAL A 219 2.56 -21.72 2.18
C VAL A 219 2.38 -20.58 1.17
N GLY A 220 2.75 -19.36 1.58
CA GLY A 220 2.94 -18.24 0.67
C GLY A 220 4.21 -18.42 -0.17
N GLU A 221 4.09 -18.29 -1.48
CA GLU A 221 5.21 -18.35 -2.41
C GLU A 221 5.54 -16.96 -2.94
N VAL A 222 6.82 -16.60 -2.89
CA VAL A 222 7.35 -15.39 -3.52
C VAL A 222 8.22 -15.82 -4.69
N PHE A 223 7.77 -15.49 -5.89
CA PHE A 223 8.55 -15.65 -7.11
C PHE A 223 9.43 -14.43 -7.31
N SER A 224 10.74 -14.65 -7.39
CA SER A 224 11.74 -13.60 -7.61
C SER A 224 13.00 -14.18 -8.22
N LEU A 225 13.93 -13.31 -8.61
CA LEU A 225 15.27 -13.71 -9.08
C LEU A 225 16.02 -14.53 -8.02
N GLN A 226 15.90 -14.15 -6.73
CA GLN A 226 16.63 -14.78 -5.64
C GLN A 226 16.06 -16.16 -5.27
N ARG A 227 14.73 -16.30 -5.28
CA ARG A 227 14.05 -17.53 -4.84
C ARG A 227 13.75 -18.51 -5.95
N THR A 228 13.37 -18.02 -7.13
CA THR A 228 12.89 -18.84 -8.25
C THR A 228 13.43 -18.30 -9.59
N PRO A 229 14.76 -18.27 -9.80
CA PRO A 229 15.37 -17.64 -10.97
C PRO A 229 14.92 -18.26 -12.29
N ASP A 230 14.64 -19.57 -12.30
CA ASP A 230 14.36 -20.34 -13.50
C ASP A 230 12.84 -20.51 -13.78
N VAL A 231 11.98 -19.95 -12.92
CA VAL A 231 10.52 -19.95 -13.13
C VAL A 231 10.15 -18.89 -14.16
N ALA A 232 9.29 -19.24 -15.12
CA ALA A 232 8.78 -18.29 -16.10
C ALA A 232 7.87 -17.24 -15.43
N VAL A 233 8.10 -15.97 -15.74
CA VAL A 233 7.36 -14.84 -15.17
C VAL A 233 5.87 -14.93 -15.52
N ALA A 234 5.55 -15.36 -16.74
CA ALA A 234 4.18 -15.60 -17.17
C ALA A 234 3.47 -16.67 -16.31
N ASP A 235 4.18 -17.71 -15.87
CA ASP A 235 3.64 -18.75 -15.00
C ASP A 235 3.48 -18.27 -13.55
N ALA A 236 4.39 -17.42 -13.07
CA ALA A 236 4.26 -16.75 -11.78
C ALA A 236 3.06 -15.79 -11.74
N VAL A 237 2.84 -14.99 -12.79
CA VAL A 237 1.63 -14.15 -12.90
C VAL A 237 0.38 -15.04 -12.95
N ALA A 238 0.38 -16.11 -13.74
CA ALA A 238 -0.75 -17.03 -13.84
C ALA A 238 -1.09 -17.70 -12.50
N ALA A 239 -0.07 -18.07 -11.71
CA ALA A 239 -0.24 -18.56 -10.35
C ALA A 239 -0.90 -17.52 -9.43
N SER A 240 -0.48 -16.26 -9.54
CA SER A 240 -0.92 -15.16 -8.68
C SER A 240 -2.35 -14.67 -8.94
N ILE A 241 -2.93 -14.91 -10.13
CA ILE A 241 -4.27 -14.43 -10.54
C ILE A 241 -5.39 -15.48 -10.39
N CYS A 242 -5.08 -16.66 -9.85
CA CYS A 242 -6.02 -17.78 -9.78
C CYS A 242 -7.07 -17.59 -8.67
N LEU A 243 -7.99 -16.63 -8.83
CA LEU A 243 -9.07 -16.37 -7.87
C LEU A 243 -9.87 -17.66 -7.58
N PRO A 244 -10.03 -18.05 -6.31
CA PRO A 244 -10.79 -19.23 -5.91
C PRO A 244 -12.19 -19.25 -6.54
N VAL A 245 -12.66 -20.45 -6.91
CA VAL A 245 -13.96 -20.71 -7.58
C VAL A 245 -14.03 -20.19 -9.03
N ILE A 246 -13.43 -19.05 -9.34
CA ILE A 246 -13.47 -18.45 -10.68
C ILE A 246 -12.48 -19.12 -11.61
N PHE A 247 -11.23 -19.27 -11.16
CA PHE A 247 -10.14 -19.81 -11.96
C PHE A 247 -9.65 -21.15 -11.42
N ARG A 248 -9.28 -22.04 -12.35
CA ARG A 248 -8.65 -23.31 -12.00
C ARG A 248 -7.27 -23.04 -11.38
N PRO A 249 -6.89 -23.73 -10.29
CA PRO A 249 -5.54 -23.64 -9.74
C PRO A 249 -4.47 -23.87 -10.80
N TRP A 250 -3.48 -23.00 -10.86
CA TRP A 250 -2.40 -23.11 -11.84
C TRP A 250 -1.38 -24.13 -11.35
N ARG A 251 -1.01 -25.06 -12.23
CA ARG A 251 -0.13 -26.18 -11.90
C ARG A 251 1.05 -26.17 -12.84
N PHE A 252 2.26 -26.03 -12.30
CA PHE A 252 3.51 -26.20 -13.06
C PHE A 252 4.64 -26.75 -12.19
N ASN A 253 5.68 -27.28 -12.83
CA ASN A 253 6.88 -27.72 -12.14
C ASN A 253 7.66 -26.49 -11.67
N CYS A 254 7.57 -26.19 -10.38
CA CYS A 254 8.20 -25.01 -9.80
C CYS A 254 9.52 -25.44 -9.17
N VAL A 255 10.59 -24.75 -9.54
CA VAL A 255 11.95 -24.98 -9.05
C VAL A 255 12.32 -23.86 -8.10
N ARG A 256 12.58 -24.21 -6.83
CA ARG A 256 13.12 -23.26 -5.83
C ARG A 256 14.64 -23.30 -5.85
N GLY A 257 15.28 -22.13 -5.86
CA GLY A 257 16.74 -21.99 -5.91
C GLY A 257 17.34 -22.24 -7.30
N SER A 258 18.66 -22.37 -7.36
CA SER A 258 19.39 -22.76 -8.57
C SER A 258 20.52 -23.74 -8.26
N GLY A 259 20.90 -24.58 -9.22
CA GLY A 259 21.99 -25.55 -9.07
C GLY A 259 21.64 -26.77 -8.21
N VAL A 260 22.57 -27.22 -7.36
CA VAL A 260 22.47 -28.49 -6.59
C VAL A 260 21.37 -28.45 -5.50
N SER A 261 20.90 -27.27 -5.11
CA SER A 261 19.83 -27.06 -4.13
C SER A 261 18.44 -26.92 -4.75
N ALA A 262 18.30 -27.16 -6.06
CA ALA A 262 17.06 -26.95 -6.80
C ALA A 262 15.99 -27.99 -6.42
N ASP A 263 14.95 -27.55 -5.71
CA ASP A 263 13.78 -28.38 -5.40
C ASP A 263 12.71 -28.22 -6.50
N ALA A 264 12.76 -29.13 -7.47
CA ALA A 264 11.83 -29.20 -8.58
C ALA A 264 10.65 -30.12 -8.25
N ALA A 265 9.49 -29.53 -7.92
CA ALA A 265 8.28 -30.28 -7.66
C ALA A 265 7.05 -29.70 -8.38
N MET A 266 6.16 -30.60 -8.74
CA MET A 266 4.84 -30.28 -9.31
C MET A 266 3.98 -29.64 -8.22
N ARG A 267 3.76 -28.32 -8.33
CA ARG A 267 3.02 -27.54 -7.34
C ARG A 267 1.75 -26.92 -7.92
N SER A 268 0.76 -26.74 -7.08
CA SER A 268 -0.53 -26.12 -7.40
C SER A 268 -0.65 -24.80 -6.69
N PHE A 269 -0.97 -23.75 -7.44
CA PHE A 269 -1.01 -22.37 -6.95
C PHE A 269 -2.41 -21.76 -7.10
N GLN A 270 -2.70 -20.82 -6.22
CA GLN A 270 -3.91 -20.01 -6.19
C GLN A 270 -3.57 -18.53 -5.95
N ASP A 271 -4.57 -17.66 -6.10
CA ASP A 271 -4.40 -16.21 -5.99
C ASP A 271 -3.65 -15.80 -4.72
N GLY A 272 -2.61 -14.97 -4.87
CA GLY A 272 -1.77 -14.57 -3.74
C GLY A 272 -2.51 -13.74 -2.70
N GLY A 273 -3.65 -13.13 -3.06
CA GLY A 273 -4.50 -12.36 -2.14
C GLY A 273 -5.13 -13.21 -1.04
N LEU A 274 -5.03 -14.54 -1.11
CA LEU A 274 -5.40 -15.43 -0.01
C LEU A 274 -4.46 -15.32 1.19
N ILE A 275 -3.19 -15.00 0.95
CA ILE A 275 -2.16 -14.90 1.99
C ILE A 275 -1.72 -13.45 2.17
N SER A 276 -1.32 -12.78 1.09
CA SER A 276 -0.78 -11.42 1.15
C SER A 276 -1.21 -10.67 -0.10
N ASN A 277 -2.11 -9.72 0.09
CA ASN A 277 -2.73 -9.00 -1.00
C ASN A 277 -1.91 -7.74 -1.38
N LEU A 278 -1.13 -7.21 -0.44
CA LEU A 278 -0.21 -6.10 -0.66
C LEU A 278 1.22 -6.52 -0.25
N PRO A 279 2.05 -7.01 -1.19
CA PRO A 279 3.30 -7.68 -0.84
C PRO A 279 4.46 -6.69 -0.57
N VAL A 280 4.24 -5.67 0.27
CA VAL A 280 5.25 -4.63 0.56
C VAL A 280 6.48 -5.18 1.28
N TRP A 281 6.28 -6.11 2.22
CA TRP A 281 7.34 -6.81 2.95
C TRP A 281 8.35 -7.51 2.02
N THR A 282 7.94 -7.90 0.82
CA THR A 282 8.86 -8.52 -0.14
C THR A 282 9.95 -7.56 -0.61
N LEU A 283 9.74 -6.25 -0.51
CA LEU A 283 10.67 -5.20 -0.91
C LEU A 283 11.48 -4.63 0.27
N ALA A 284 11.18 -5.03 1.51
CA ALA A 284 11.84 -4.52 2.71
C ALA A 284 13.32 -4.93 2.81
N ASP A 285 13.66 -6.14 2.32
CA ASP A 285 15.04 -6.67 2.37
C ASP A 285 15.99 -6.00 1.35
N GLU A 286 15.50 -5.10 0.49
CA GLU A 286 16.34 -4.39 -0.46
C GLU A 286 17.03 -3.20 0.20
N VAL A 287 18.36 -3.10 0.05
CA VAL A 287 19.24 -2.08 0.64
C VAL A 287 18.55 -0.73 0.69
N GLN A 288 18.16 -0.26 1.88
CA GLN A 288 17.55 1.05 2.04
C GLN A 288 18.56 2.11 1.59
N SER A 289 18.12 2.97 0.68
CA SER A 289 18.84 4.15 0.25
C SER A 289 17.94 5.33 0.58
N ASP A 290 18.49 6.37 1.22
CA ASP A 290 17.73 7.57 1.59
C ASP A 290 17.04 8.24 0.40
N ARG A 291 17.47 7.93 -0.84
CA ARG A 291 16.93 8.47 -2.08
C ARG A 291 15.98 7.53 -2.84
N VAL A 292 15.70 6.34 -2.29
CA VAL A 292 14.77 5.36 -2.87
C VAL A 292 13.67 5.02 -1.87
N VAL A 293 12.45 5.43 -2.16
CA VAL A 293 11.29 5.23 -1.28
C VAL A 293 10.43 4.07 -1.77
N THR A 294 9.89 3.29 -0.82
CA THR A 294 8.90 2.26 -1.13
C THR A 294 7.49 2.87 -1.11
N ILE A 295 6.77 2.74 -2.23
CA ILE A 295 5.38 3.22 -2.37
C ILE A 295 4.46 2.02 -2.58
N ALA A 296 3.43 1.94 -1.75
CA ALA A 296 2.45 0.87 -1.80
C ALA A 296 1.10 1.37 -2.31
N PHE A 297 0.67 0.84 -3.46
CA PHE A 297 -0.59 1.20 -4.08
C PHE A 297 -1.69 0.22 -3.67
N GLY A 298 -2.48 0.64 -2.69
CA GLY A 298 -3.66 -0.08 -2.22
C GLY A 298 -4.90 0.27 -3.04
N ILE A 299 -5.83 -0.66 -3.21
CA ILE A 299 -7.14 -0.47 -3.83
C ILE A 299 -8.20 -0.48 -2.73
N ARG A 300 -8.75 0.69 -2.42
CA ARG A 300 -9.82 0.83 -1.44
C ARG A 300 -11.19 0.59 -2.06
N GLN A 301 -11.96 -0.30 -1.43
CA GLN A 301 -13.37 -0.51 -1.77
C GLN A 301 -14.26 0.29 -0.80
N PRO A 302 -15.30 0.99 -1.28
CA PRO A 302 -16.33 1.47 -0.37
C PRO A 302 -17.02 0.27 0.31
N LEU A 303 -17.17 0.31 1.63
CA LEU A 303 -17.90 -0.70 2.42
C LEU A 303 -19.36 -0.76 1.95
N LYS A 304 -19.67 -1.63 1.00
CA LYS A 304 -21.06 -1.90 0.57
C LYS A 304 -21.66 -2.96 1.49
N HIS A 305 -22.46 -2.55 2.49
CA HIS A 305 -23.38 -3.42 3.23
C HIS A 305 -24.50 -3.94 2.32
N ARG A 306 -24.19 -4.92 1.47
CA ARG A 306 -25.19 -5.65 0.68
C ARG A 306 -25.07 -7.13 1.03
N ASP A 307 -26.20 -7.82 1.09
CA ASP A 307 -26.29 -9.28 1.22
C ASP A 307 -25.65 -9.98 0.02
N ARG A 308 -24.32 -10.04 -0.02
CA ARG A 308 -23.56 -10.78 -1.03
C ARG A 308 -23.72 -12.27 -0.76
N PHE A 309 -23.76 -13.06 -1.83
CA PHE A 309 -23.73 -14.51 -1.70
C PHE A 309 -22.36 -14.93 -1.16
N TRP A 310 -22.29 -15.94 -0.31
CA TRP A 310 -21.05 -16.29 0.41
C TRP A 310 -19.83 -16.54 -0.51
N PHE A 311 -20.02 -17.11 -1.71
CA PHE A 311 -18.91 -17.31 -2.67
C PHE A 311 -18.41 -16.01 -3.29
N THR A 312 -19.28 -15.04 -3.59
CA THR A 312 -18.82 -13.73 -4.10
C THR A 312 -18.21 -12.89 -2.98
N ALA A 313 -18.66 -13.11 -1.74
CA ALA A 313 -18.03 -12.55 -0.56
C ALA A 313 -16.62 -13.11 -0.38
N LEU A 314 -16.40 -14.43 -0.56
CA LEU A 314 -15.07 -15.05 -0.50
C LEU A 314 -14.12 -14.51 -1.58
N ALA A 315 -14.55 -14.43 -2.84
CA ALA A 315 -13.72 -13.83 -3.89
C ALA A 315 -13.42 -12.35 -3.60
N SER A 316 -14.38 -11.61 -3.04
CA SER A 316 -14.17 -10.23 -2.63
C SER A 316 -13.28 -10.10 -1.41
N SER A 317 -13.27 -11.05 -0.47
CA SER A 317 -12.43 -10.99 0.73
C SER A 317 -10.97 -11.25 0.40
N VAL A 318 -10.69 -12.14 -0.56
CA VAL A 318 -9.34 -12.33 -1.14
C VAL A 318 -8.83 -11.04 -1.76
N VAL A 319 -9.67 -10.36 -2.56
CA VAL A 319 -9.31 -9.09 -3.21
C VAL A 319 -9.24 -7.93 -2.21
N SER A 320 -9.97 -8.00 -1.11
CA SER A 320 -9.96 -6.98 -0.05
C SER A 320 -9.04 -7.36 1.12
N GLY A 321 -8.15 -8.37 0.96
CA GLY A 321 -7.40 -9.02 2.05
C GLY A 321 -6.82 -8.08 3.10
N THR A 322 -6.58 -8.60 4.31
CA THR A 322 -6.19 -7.84 5.52
C THR A 322 -4.93 -7.01 5.28
N MET A 323 -5.12 -5.75 4.89
CA MET A 323 -4.01 -4.83 4.62
C MET A 323 -3.20 -4.53 5.88
N GLU A 324 -3.78 -4.68 7.07
CA GLU A 324 -3.13 -4.44 8.36
C GLU A 324 -1.90 -5.34 8.54
N LEU A 325 -2.01 -6.65 8.34
CA LEU A 325 -0.91 -7.62 8.52
C LEU A 325 0.26 -7.38 7.55
N ASP A 326 -0.02 -6.93 6.33
CA ASP A 326 0.97 -6.80 5.27
C ASP A 326 1.89 -5.57 5.44
N THR A 327 1.47 -4.58 6.25
CA THR A 327 2.11 -3.26 6.34
C THR A 327 2.93 -3.01 7.60
N HIS A 328 2.89 -3.92 8.58
CA HIS A 328 3.63 -3.75 9.83
C HIS A 328 5.14 -3.93 9.63
N GLY A 329 5.94 -3.00 10.17
CA GLY A 329 7.41 -3.09 10.22
C GLY A 329 8.13 -2.77 8.91
N VAL A 330 7.46 -2.14 7.94
CA VAL A 330 8.07 -1.72 6.67
C VAL A 330 7.86 -0.22 6.46
N GLU A 331 8.96 0.52 6.36
CA GLU A 331 8.92 1.94 6.01
C GLU A 331 8.44 2.11 4.57
N MET A 332 7.26 2.72 4.40
CA MET A 332 6.64 2.93 3.10
C MET A 332 5.62 4.07 3.07
N VAL A 333 5.43 4.63 1.88
CA VAL A 333 4.34 5.56 1.57
C VAL A 333 3.16 4.77 1.01
N HIS A 334 2.13 4.56 1.83
CA HIS A 334 0.91 3.89 1.39
C HIS A 334 -0.07 4.87 0.73
N VAL A 335 -0.43 4.58 -0.53
CA VAL A 335 -1.35 5.37 -1.35
C VAL A 335 -2.65 4.58 -1.58
N PRO A 336 -3.73 4.84 -0.81
CA PRO A 336 -5.01 4.18 -1.01
C PRO A 336 -5.75 4.78 -2.21
N ILE A 337 -5.99 3.96 -3.24
CA ILE A 337 -6.68 4.33 -4.46
C ILE A 337 -8.14 3.85 -4.40
N GLN A 338 -9.07 4.79 -4.36
CA GLN A 338 -10.49 4.47 -4.36
C GLN A 338 -10.95 4.02 -5.75
N CYS A 339 -11.56 2.84 -5.84
CA CYS A 339 -12.11 2.31 -7.09
C CYS A 339 -13.54 1.79 -6.88
N GLU A 340 -14.49 2.32 -7.66
CA GLU A 340 -15.91 1.95 -7.56
C GLU A 340 -16.31 0.77 -8.47
N MET A 341 -15.44 0.39 -9.41
CA MET A 341 -15.69 -0.72 -10.34
C MET A 341 -15.85 -2.05 -9.60
N ASP A 342 -16.53 -3.02 -10.22
CA ASP A 342 -16.60 -4.36 -9.67
C ASP A 342 -15.35 -5.18 -10.05
N THR A 343 -14.92 -6.09 -9.16
CA THR A 343 -13.72 -6.91 -9.34
C THR A 343 -13.72 -7.76 -10.63
N LEU A 344 -14.89 -8.07 -11.18
CA LEU A 344 -15.05 -8.88 -12.40
C LEU A 344 -15.58 -8.08 -13.60
N ALA A 345 -15.54 -6.76 -13.54
CA ALA A 345 -16.03 -5.85 -14.59
C ALA A 345 -15.04 -5.71 -15.77
N PHE A 346 -14.59 -6.82 -16.33
CA PHE A 346 -13.66 -6.84 -17.48
C PHE A 346 -14.33 -6.48 -18.81
N ASP A 347 -15.63 -6.13 -18.78
CA ASP A 347 -16.46 -5.71 -19.91
C ASP A 347 -16.87 -4.23 -19.86
N ASP A 348 -16.34 -3.46 -18.90
CA ASP A 348 -16.57 -2.02 -18.81
C ASP A 348 -16.05 -1.29 -20.06
N ARG A 349 -16.65 -0.14 -20.37
CA ARG A 349 -16.34 0.60 -21.58
C ARG A 349 -14.96 1.24 -21.45
N LEU A 350 -14.26 1.34 -22.59
CA LEU A 350 -12.94 1.98 -22.63
C LEU A 350 -12.97 3.41 -22.10
N ASP A 351 -14.04 4.18 -22.38
CA ASP A 351 -14.19 5.55 -21.88
C ASP A 351 -14.27 5.60 -20.33
N ASP A 352 -14.96 4.64 -19.71
CA ASP A 352 -15.06 4.53 -18.25
C ASP A 352 -13.68 4.22 -17.64
N LEU A 353 -12.94 3.28 -18.26
CA LEU A 353 -11.57 2.94 -17.84
C LEU A 353 -10.63 4.15 -17.97
N CYS A 354 -10.72 4.91 -19.07
CA CYS A 354 -9.92 6.11 -19.27
C CYS A 354 -10.21 7.16 -18.19
N GLN A 355 -11.48 7.34 -17.80
CA GLN A 355 -11.86 8.27 -16.74
C GLN A 355 -11.32 7.82 -15.38
N VAL A 356 -11.39 6.52 -15.08
CA VAL A 356 -10.82 5.94 -13.84
C VAL A 356 -9.32 6.19 -13.76
N VAL A 357 -8.58 5.99 -14.86
CA VAL A 357 -7.14 6.27 -14.92
C VAL A 357 -6.84 7.75 -14.71
N LYS A 358 -7.54 8.66 -15.40
CA LYS A 358 -7.36 10.12 -15.23
C LYS A 358 -7.61 10.57 -13.80
N ASN A 359 -8.71 10.11 -13.20
CA ASN A 359 -9.06 10.45 -11.82
C ASN A 359 -8.05 9.89 -10.82
N THR A 360 -7.58 8.66 -11.05
CA THR A 360 -6.57 8.02 -10.20
C THR A 360 -5.26 8.78 -10.26
N LYS A 361 -4.79 9.12 -11.46
CA LYS A 361 -3.56 9.88 -11.68
C LYS A 361 -3.55 11.18 -10.85
N ALA A 362 -4.58 12.01 -11.00
CA ALA A 362 -4.66 13.29 -10.28
C ALA A 362 -4.64 13.10 -8.74
N ARG A 363 -5.34 12.08 -8.23
CA ARG A 363 -5.36 11.78 -6.79
C ARG A 363 -4.00 11.30 -6.27
N VAL A 364 -3.33 10.42 -7.02
CA VAL A 364 -2.03 9.86 -6.63
C VAL A 364 -0.95 10.94 -6.68
N VAL A 365 -0.94 11.80 -7.71
CA VAL A 365 0.00 12.94 -7.79
C VAL A 365 -0.12 13.82 -6.54
N ASN A 366 -1.33 14.28 -6.23
CA ASN A 366 -1.56 15.13 -5.04
C ASN A 366 -1.13 14.43 -3.76
N ARG A 367 -1.46 13.14 -3.61
CA ARG A 367 -1.13 12.38 -2.41
C ARG A 367 0.37 12.20 -2.21
N ILE A 368 1.12 11.91 -3.28
CA ILE A 368 2.58 11.74 -3.19
C ILE A 368 3.25 13.08 -2.87
N ILE A 369 2.81 14.18 -3.49
CA ILE A 369 3.33 15.53 -3.18
C ILE A 369 3.06 15.88 -1.71
N GLU A 370 1.84 15.62 -1.22
CA GLU A 370 1.48 15.82 0.18
C GLU A 370 2.39 15.02 1.12
N ASP A 371 2.49 13.70 0.91
CA ASP A 371 3.21 12.78 1.79
C ASP A 371 4.74 12.98 1.74
N CYS A 372 5.31 13.27 0.57
CA CYS A 372 6.77 13.28 0.37
C CYS A 372 7.39 14.68 0.34
N GLN A 373 6.63 15.76 0.14
CA GLN A 373 7.16 17.13 0.11
C GLN A 373 6.48 18.04 1.12
N THR A 374 5.15 18.15 1.06
CA THR A 374 4.41 19.14 1.83
C THR A 374 4.49 18.86 3.32
N PHE A 375 4.21 17.63 3.77
CA PHE A 375 4.24 17.31 5.19
C PHE A 375 5.64 17.38 5.80
N PRO A 376 6.70 16.76 5.20
CA PRO A 376 8.05 16.91 5.71
C PRO A 376 8.50 18.37 5.86
N ARG A 377 8.14 19.23 4.90
CA ARG A 377 8.49 20.65 4.93
C ARG A 377 7.73 21.41 6.02
N ILE A 378 6.42 21.15 6.19
CA ILE A 378 5.62 21.75 7.27
C ILE A 378 6.21 21.38 8.63
N LEU A 379 6.59 20.12 8.82
CA LEU A 379 7.16 19.64 10.08
C LEU A 379 8.55 20.22 10.35
N ALA A 380 9.41 20.32 9.32
CA ALA A 380 10.72 20.95 9.44
C ALA A 380 10.61 22.45 9.80
N VAL A 381 9.74 23.20 9.10
CA VAL A 381 9.48 24.62 9.40
C VAL A 381 8.94 24.78 10.82
N ALA A 382 8.04 23.89 11.26
CA ALA A 382 7.52 23.92 12.63
C ALA A 382 8.63 23.72 13.68
N SER A 383 9.58 22.79 13.46
CA SER A 383 10.73 22.62 14.35
C SER A 383 11.61 23.87 14.41
N ASP A 384 11.86 24.51 13.28
CA ASP A 384 12.67 25.74 13.19
C ASP A 384 11.98 26.95 13.86
N ASP A 385 10.69 27.16 13.60
CA ASP A 385 9.89 28.22 14.22
C ASP A 385 9.84 28.06 15.75
N VAL A 386 9.62 26.83 16.23
CA VAL A 386 9.61 26.53 17.66
C VAL A 386 11.01 26.71 18.26
N GLN A 387 12.09 26.34 17.57
CA GLN A 387 13.45 26.61 18.02
C GLN A 387 13.69 28.11 18.19
N GLU A 388 13.29 28.92 17.21
CA GLU A 388 13.45 30.38 17.27
C GLU A 388 12.66 30.98 18.44
N ALA A 389 11.39 30.59 18.59
CA ALA A 389 10.53 31.05 19.67
C ALA A 389 11.07 30.66 21.05
N VAL A 390 11.49 29.40 21.23
CA VAL A 390 12.07 28.92 22.49
C VAL A 390 13.37 29.66 22.81
N THR A 391 14.22 29.84 21.82
CA THR A 391 15.48 30.59 21.97
C THR A 391 15.19 32.03 22.40
N ALA A 392 14.18 32.68 21.81
CA ALA A 392 13.78 34.04 22.18
C ALA A 392 13.24 34.12 23.62
N VAL A 393 12.41 33.16 24.04
CA VAL A 393 11.91 33.07 25.41
C VAL A 393 13.07 32.91 26.39
N LEU A 394 13.95 31.92 26.17
CA LEU A 394 15.09 31.68 27.07
C LEU A 394 16.03 32.89 27.14
N LYS A 395 16.29 33.56 26.02
CA LYS A 395 17.10 34.80 25.96
C LYS A 395 16.45 35.98 26.68
N SER A 396 15.12 36.10 26.66
CA SER A 396 14.44 37.20 27.34
C SER A 396 14.65 37.17 28.87
N TYR A 397 14.95 35.99 29.42
CA TYR A 397 15.29 35.80 30.82
C TYR A 397 16.81 35.67 31.09
N GLU A 398 17.68 35.70 30.07
CA GLU A 398 19.13 35.41 30.15
C GLU A 398 19.88 36.23 31.21
N ALA A 399 19.54 37.52 31.34
CA ALA A 399 20.15 38.43 32.31
C ALA A 399 19.92 38.00 33.77
N ASN A 400 18.86 37.22 34.00
CA ASN A 400 18.35 36.92 35.34
C ASN A 400 18.87 35.58 35.88
N TRP A 401 19.09 34.58 35.01
CA TRP A 401 19.43 33.22 35.47
C TRP A 401 20.65 32.57 34.80
N LEU A 402 21.17 33.09 33.68
CA LEU A 402 22.29 32.46 32.97
C LEU A 402 23.65 32.90 33.55
N VAL A 403 24.61 31.98 33.62
CA VAL A 403 26.02 32.31 33.92
C VAL A 403 26.56 33.21 32.81
N HIS A 404 27.27 34.29 33.17
CA HIS A 404 27.81 35.25 32.21
C HIS A 404 28.71 34.56 31.16
N GLY A 405 28.34 34.68 29.88
CA GLY A 405 29.08 34.11 28.75
C GLY A 405 28.65 32.71 28.31
N GLY A 406 27.60 32.14 28.91
CA GLY A 406 27.00 30.89 28.41
C GLY A 406 26.26 31.12 27.09
N ALA A 407 26.46 30.24 26.10
CA ALA A 407 25.63 30.22 24.90
C ALA A 407 24.38 29.37 25.17
N ILE A 408 23.20 29.88 24.79
CA ILE A 408 21.97 29.09 24.78
C ILE A 408 21.85 28.47 23.40
N GLU A 409 22.10 27.16 23.31
CA GLU A 409 21.83 26.37 22.13
C GLU A 409 20.58 25.51 22.37
N VAL A 410 19.64 25.58 21.44
CA VAL A 410 18.36 24.87 21.49
C VAL A 410 18.28 23.98 20.25
N VAL A 411 17.89 22.72 20.41
CA VAL A 411 17.52 21.80 19.33
C VAL A 411 16.09 21.37 19.56
N VAL A 412 15.28 21.44 18.52
CA VAL A 412 13.90 20.99 18.53
C VAL A 412 13.75 19.85 17.56
N ALA A 413 13.10 18.76 17.98
CA ALA A 413 12.73 17.64 17.13
C ALA A 413 11.29 17.23 17.40
N LEU A 414 10.74 16.44 16.49
CA LEU A 414 9.37 15.93 16.57
C LEU A 414 9.42 14.41 16.75
N ALA A 415 8.78 13.91 17.80
CA ALA A 415 8.45 12.51 17.96
C ALA A 415 7.02 12.28 17.47
N MET A 416 6.87 11.50 16.41
CA MET A 416 5.57 11.14 15.87
C MET A 416 5.29 9.67 16.13
N GLN A 417 4.07 9.34 16.52
CA GLN A 417 3.69 7.94 16.70
C GLN A 417 3.84 7.19 15.37
N GLU A 418 4.48 6.03 15.42
CA GLU A 418 4.69 5.22 14.23
C GLU A 418 3.35 4.73 13.67
N ARG A 419 3.23 4.73 12.34
CA ARG A 419 1.98 4.39 11.65
C ARG A 419 1.61 2.92 11.92
N GLY A 420 0.49 2.70 12.60
CA GLY A 420 -0.01 1.36 12.92
C GLY A 420 0.69 0.68 14.11
N ASN A 421 1.58 1.38 14.81
CA ASN A 421 2.23 0.90 16.02
C ASN A 421 1.97 1.89 17.17
N TYR A 422 1.14 1.49 18.13
CA TYR A 422 0.80 2.35 19.28
C TYR A 422 1.89 2.38 20.37
N SER A 423 2.93 1.55 20.21
CA SER A 423 4.00 1.35 21.19
C SER A 423 5.37 1.88 20.74
N ASP A 424 5.42 2.69 19.67
CA ASP A 424 6.68 3.28 19.23
C ASP A 424 6.52 4.70 18.66
N TYR A 425 7.61 5.48 18.73
CA TYR A 425 7.72 6.84 18.19
C TYR A 425 8.89 6.93 17.22
N VAL A 426 8.66 7.55 16.07
CA VAL A 426 9.72 7.96 15.15
C VAL A 426 10.11 9.39 15.49
N VAL A 427 11.35 9.57 15.95
CA VAL A 427 11.94 10.90 16.20
C VAL A 427 12.56 11.41 14.89
N GLY A 428 12.16 12.59 14.45
CA GLY A 428 12.56 13.17 13.19
C GLY A 428 12.49 14.70 13.18
N TYR A 429 12.84 15.29 12.03
CA TYR A 429 12.74 16.72 11.75
C TYR A 429 13.47 17.60 12.79
N PRO A 430 14.78 17.36 13.01
CA PRO A 430 15.55 18.21 13.90
C PRO A 430 15.64 19.62 13.28
N SER A 431 15.60 20.62 14.13
CA SER A 431 15.81 22.00 13.75
C SER A 431 17.29 22.22 13.42
N LYS A 432 17.58 22.86 12.28
CA LYS A 432 18.93 22.89 11.64
C LYS A 432 19.48 21.47 11.33
N SER A 433 20.67 21.39 10.72
CA SER A 433 21.39 20.13 10.50
C SER A 433 22.02 19.56 11.79
N SER A 434 21.21 19.47 12.84
CA SER A 434 21.57 18.97 14.16
C SER A 434 21.34 17.45 14.23
N PRO A 435 22.07 16.70 15.08
CA PRO A 435 21.80 15.28 15.27
C PRO A 435 20.41 15.06 15.91
N LEU A 436 19.80 13.90 15.68
CA LEU A 436 18.51 13.55 16.28
C LEU A 436 18.67 13.27 17.79
N PRO A 437 17.78 13.77 18.65
CA PRO A 437 17.81 13.47 20.07
C PRO A 437 17.37 12.03 20.34
N GLU A 438 18.13 11.30 21.15
CA GLU A 438 17.77 9.96 21.62
C GLU A 438 16.90 10.07 22.87
N VAL A 439 15.62 9.73 22.74
CA VAL A 439 14.64 9.75 23.84
C VAL A 439 13.99 8.38 23.99
N PRO A 440 14.00 7.77 25.20
CA PRO A 440 13.30 6.52 25.45
C PRO A 440 11.81 6.63 25.16
N PHE A 441 11.22 5.55 24.62
CA PHE A 441 9.78 5.48 24.34
C PHE A 441 8.95 5.76 25.60
N GLU A 442 9.37 5.24 26.75
CA GLU A 442 8.66 5.38 28.02
C GLU A 442 8.48 6.85 28.41
N THR A 443 9.51 7.69 28.21
CA THR A 443 9.46 9.12 28.49
C THR A 443 8.45 9.84 27.60
N LEU A 444 8.42 9.53 26.30
CA LEU A 444 7.48 10.10 25.34
C LEU A 444 6.04 9.64 25.62
N SER A 445 5.89 8.36 25.96
CA SER A 445 4.64 7.73 26.33
C SER A 445 4.03 8.31 27.60
N GLU A 446 4.83 8.47 28.66
CA GLU A 446 4.41 9.02 29.95
C GLU A 446 4.01 10.49 29.85
N ALA A 447 4.79 11.31 29.14
CA ALA A 447 4.45 12.70 28.89
C ALA A 447 3.09 12.82 28.18
N TRP A 448 2.83 11.95 27.21
CA TRP A 448 1.54 11.93 26.52
C TRP A 448 0.38 11.45 27.40
N GLU A 449 0.54 10.34 28.13
CA GLU A 449 -0.50 9.79 29.01
C GLU A 449 -0.91 10.74 30.12
N SER A 450 0.07 11.42 30.71
CA SER A 450 -0.16 12.43 31.74
C SER A 450 -0.73 13.74 31.15
N ASN A 451 -0.58 13.95 29.83
CA ASN A 451 -0.84 15.23 29.16
C ASN A 451 -0.11 16.40 29.87
N GLN A 452 1.05 16.12 30.46
CA GLN A 452 1.91 17.08 31.14
C GLN A 452 3.25 17.11 30.44
N TYR A 453 3.87 18.29 30.40
CA TYR A 453 5.24 18.40 29.92
C TYR A 453 6.20 17.82 30.97
N SER A 454 7.19 17.04 30.53
CA SER A 454 8.27 16.55 31.38
C SER A 454 9.51 17.42 31.19
N LEU A 455 10.11 17.88 32.29
CA LEU A 455 11.40 18.56 32.30
C LEU A 455 12.42 17.65 32.99
N GLU A 456 13.38 17.16 32.21
CA GLU A 456 14.42 16.25 32.70
C GLU A 456 15.80 16.89 32.56
N LYS A 457 16.62 16.73 33.61
CA LYS A 457 18.02 17.13 33.61
C LYS A 457 18.90 15.92 33.36
N PHE A 458 19.79 16.00 32.39
CA PHE A 458 20.68 14.91 32.03
C PHE A 458 22.14 15.27 32.31
N THR A 459 22.89 14.27 32.76
CA THR A 459 24.35 14.28 32.83
C THR A 459 24.83 13.06 32.06
N GLN A 460 25.26 13.31 30.82
CA GLN A 460 25.90 12.44 29.83
C GLN A 460 25.83 10.90 30.01
N ALA A 461 25.35 10.21 28.97
CA ALA A 461 25.88 8.92 28.53
C ALA A 461 26.45 9.09 27.10
N GLY A 462 27.51 8.35 26.77
CA GLY A 462 28.27 8.52 25.53
C GLY A 462 27.41 8.41 24.27
N GLY A 463 27.37 9.48 23.47
CA GLY A 463 26.54 9.62 22.26
C GLY A 463 25.74 10.92 22.19
N SER A 464 25.63 11.68 23.29
CA SER A 464 24.82 12.91 23.36
C SER A 464 25.30 14.05 22.46
N ILE A 465 24.35 14.81 21.91
CA ILE A 465 24.56 16.04 21.10
C ILE A 465 25.40 17.09 21.86
N TRP A 466 25.26 17.11 23.20
CA TRP A 466 25.79 18.14 24.07
C TRP A 466 27.02 17.69 24.87
N THR A 467 27.89 18.65 25.20
CA THR A 467 29.15 18.42 25.94
C THR A 467 29.09 18.84 27.42
N GLY A 468 28.06 19.58 27.84
CA GLY A 468 27.84 20.09 29.21
C GLY A 468 26.53 19.60 29.86
N PRO A 469 26.06 20.23 30.96
CA PRO A 469 24.75 19.93 31.56
C PRO A 469 23.61 20.47 30.69
N TYR A 470 22.70 19.59 30.27
CA TYR A 470 21.58 19.94 29.38
C TYR A 470 20.22 19.53 29.96
N TRP A 471 19.18 20.17 29.41
CA TRP A 471 17.80 20.01 29.80
C TRP A 471 16.99 19.51 28.61
N ARG A 472 16.03 18.63 28.88
CA ARG A 472 15.07 18.14 27.90
C ARG A 472 13.67 18.50 28.37
N LEU A 473 12.93 19.14 27.49
CA LEU A 473 11.52 19.43 27.66
C LEU A 473 10.74 18.61 26.62
N VAL A 474 9.88 17.72 27.10
CA VAL A 474 8.99 16.91 26.27
C VAL A 474 7.59 17.52 26.34
N VAL A 475 7.06 17.97 25.21
CA VAL A 475 5.76 18.66 25.14
C VAL A 475 4.78 17.84 24.30
N PRO A 476 3.77 17.19 24.92
CA PRO A 476 2.71 16.52 24.17
C PRO A 476 1.78 17.56 23.52
N VAL A 477 1.46 17.38 22.24
CA VAL A 477 0.52 18.22 21.50
C VAL A 477 -0.74 17.44 21.14
N SER A 478 -1.89 17.78 21.73
CA SER A 478 -3.19 17.17 21.41
C SER A 478 -4.15 18.12 20.66
N ALA A 479 -5.12 17.55 19.94
CA ALA A 479 -6.17 18.30 19.22
C ALA A 479 -7.07 19.16 20.12
N ARG A 480 -7.14 18.85 21.43
CA ARG A 480 -8.04 19.51 22.38
C ARG A 480 -7.39 19.60 23.76
N THR A 481 -7.66 20.70 24.44
CA THR A 481 -7.28 20.94 25.84
C THR A 481 -7.98 20.00 26.84
N ASP A 482 -8.94 19.17 26.40
CA ASP A 482 -9.76 18.30 27.25
C ASP A 482 -9.40 16.81 27.03
N PRO A 483 -8.79 16.13 28.02
CA PRO A 483 -8.27 14.76 27.90
C PRO A 483 -9.34 13.65 27.80
N ASP A 484 -10.61 13.95 28.06
CA ASP A 484 -11.71 12.96 28.01
C ASP A 484 -12.36 12.83 26.61
N VAL A 485 -11.90 13.60 25.62
CA VAL A 485 -12.45 13.61 24.25
C VAL A 485 -11.41 13.23 23.19
N VAL A 486 -10.44 12.37 23.55
CA VAL A 486 -9.52 11.75 22.60
C VAL A 486 -10.19 10.51 22.01
N PRO A 487 -10.27 10.37 20.67
CA PRO A 487 -10.85 9.17 20.06
C PRO A 487 -10.08 7.93 20.51
N LEU A 488 -10.83 6.93 21.00
CA LEU A 488 -10.31 5.59 21.25
C LEU A 488 -10.31 4.84 19.93
N VAL A 489 -9.13 4.43 19.47
CA VAL A 489 -9.00 3.47 18.38
C VAL A 489 -8.55 2.15 19.01
N ASP A 490 -9.34 1.09 18.84
CA ASP A 490 -9.09 -0.24 19.43
C ASP A 490 -8.81 -0.24 20.94
N GLY A 491 -9.44 0.68 21.68
CA GLY A 491 -9.28 0.81 23.14
C GLY A 491 -8.00 1.51 23.60
N GLN A 492 -7.17 2.01 22.67
CA GLN A 492 -5.97 2.80 22.93
C GLN A 492 -6.22 4.28 22.58
N ARG A 493 -5.65 5.21 23.36
CA ARG A 493 -5.71 6.67 23.07
C ARG A 493 -4.66 7.02 22.03
N GLU A 494 -5.06 7.76 20.99
CA GLU A 494 -4.17 8.25 19.93
C GLU A 494 -3.07 9.17 20.50
N ARG A 495 -1.81 9.00 20.07
CA ARG A 495 -0.65 9.76 20.59
C ARG A 495 0.20 10.42 19.50
N PRO A 496 -0.37 11.20 18.59
CA PRO A 496 0.25 11.38 17.28
C PRO A 496 1.51 12.25 17.28
N LEU A 497 1.69 13.19 18.23
CA LEU A 497 2.74 14.21 18.13
C LEU A 497 3.31 14.69 19.48
N VAL A 498 4.61 14.56 19.67
CA VAL A 498 5.34 15.08 20.83
C VAL A 498 6.49 15.95 20.34
N PHE A 499 6.65 17.16 20.88
CA PHE A 499 7.84 17.98 20.66
C PHE A 499 8.92 17.59 21.67
N ILE A 500 10.14 17.42 21.19
CA ILE A 500 11.33 17.21 22.01
C ILE A 500 12.18 18.47 21.88
N ILE A 501 12.38 19.17 22.99
CA ILE A 501 13.16 20.40 23.03
C ILE A 501 14.35 20.16 23.96
N GLU A 502 15.54 20.09 23.39
CA GLU A 502 16.78 19.97 24.16
C GLU A 502 17.54 21.28 24.13
N PHE A 503 18.08 21.69 25.27
CA PHE A 503 18.90 22.90 25.33
C PHE A 503 20.02 22.79 26.35
N GLU A 504 21.18 23.34 25.98
CA GLU A 504 22.33 23.46 26.88
C GLU A 504 22.24 24.80 27.62
N ALA A 505 22.11 24.74 28.95
CA ALA A 505 22.08 25.93 29.78
C ALA A 505 22.59 25.64 31.19
N THR A 506 23.49 26.52 31.67
CA THR A 506 24.01 26.48 33.04
C THR A 506 23.36 27.60 33.86
N PRO A 507 22.32 27.31 34.67
CA PRO A 507 21.72 28.30 35.54
C PRO A 507 22.68 28.68 36.68
N ARG A 508 22.57 29.92 37.19
CA ARG A 508 23.28 30.33 38.41
C ARG A 508 22.76 29.54 39.62
N THR A 509 23.63 29.35 40.61
CA THR A 509 23.37 28.46 41.75
C THR A 509 22.53 29.10 42.87
N ASP A 510 22.07 30.35 42.71
CA ASP A 510 21.26 31.04 43.71
C ASP A 510 19.77 30.63 43.67
N PRO A 511 19.06 30.62 44.82
CA PRO A 511 17.67 30.14 44.91
C PRO A 511 16.68 30.94 44.04
N ASP A 512 16.86 32.26 43.93
CA ASP A 512 15.99 33.14 43.14
C ASP A 512 16.14 32.88 41.63
N THR A 513 17.36 32.58 41.18
CA THR A 513 17.65 32.15 39.81
C THR A 513 16.94 30.84 39.46
N SER A 514 16.90 29.86 40.37
CA SER A 514 16.25 28.57 40.11
C SER A 514 14.74 28.73 39.89
N ALA A 515 14.09 29.67 40.59
CA ALA A 515 12.67 29.98 40.40
C ALA A 515 12.40 30.66 39.05
N GLN A 516 13.26 31.59 38.64
CA GLN A 516 13.14 32.29 37.35
C GLN A 516 13.43 31.38 36.15
N PHE A 517 14.39 30.46 36.28
CA PHE A 517 14.62 29.41 35.29
C PHE A 517 13.38 28.53 35.12
N THR A 518 12.79 28.08 36.23
CA THR A 518 11.57 27.27 36.22
C THR A 518 10.39 28.01 35.58
N GLN A 519 10.29 29.32 35.84
CA GLN A 519 9.27 30.17 35.22
C GLN A 519 9.48 30.31 33.70
N ALA A 520 10.71 30.52 33.25
CA ALA A 520 11.04 30.62 31.82
C ALA A 520 10.74 29.32 31.08
N VAL A 521 11.11 28.18 31.65
CA VAL A 521 10.83 26.85 31.08
C VAL A 521 9.32 26.54 31.11
N GLY A 522 8.63 26.91 32.19
CA GLY A 522 7.18 26.73 32.32
C GLY A 522 6.34 27.53 31.31
N ALA A 523 6.91 28.60 30.74
CA ALA A 523 6.26 29.39 29.69
C ALA A 523 6.38 28.77 28.28
N ILE A 524 7.34 27.86 28.07
CA ILE A 524 7.60 27.26 26.76
C ILE A 524 6.47 26.32 26.35
N ALA A 525 6.11 25.36 27.20
CA ALA A 525 5.15 24.31 26.84
C ALA A 525 3.77 24.85 26.42
N PRO A 526 3.14 25.81 27.13
CA PRO A 526 1.88 26.41 26.67
C PRO A 526 2.00 27.15 25.32
N GLY A 527 3.13 27.80 25.06
CA GLY A 527 3.40 28.49 23.80
C GLY A 527 3.52 27.54 22.62
N VAL A 528 4.23 26.42 22.80
CA VAL A 528 4.37 25.35 21.79
C VAL A 528 3.02 24.72 21.46
N ILE A 529 2.20 24.44 22.48
CA ILE A 529 0.86 23.89 22.29
C ILE A 529 -0.03 24.87 21.51
N ALA A 530 0.00 26.17 21.86
CA ALA A 530 -0.79 27.19 21.17
C ALA A 530 -0.38 27.36 19.70
N TYR A 531 0.93 27.46 19.42
CA TYR A 531 1.47 27.51 18.05
C TYR A 531 1.03 26.29 17.24
N SER A 532 1.17 25.09 17.83
CA SER A 532 0.82 23.84 17.17
C SER A 532 -0.68 23.73 16.86
N GLN A 533 -1.55 24.33 17.68
CA GLN A 533 -2.99 24.40 17.44
C GLN A 533 -3.34 25.42 16.34
N GLU A 534 -2.71 26.60 16.36
CA GLU A 534 -2.93 27.65 15.36
C GLU A 534 -2.49 27.22 13.95
N GLN A 535 -1.33 26.56 13.86
CA GLN A 535 -0.81 26.02 12.60
C GLN A 535 -1.50 24.70 12.20
N GLY A 536 -2.31 24.13 13.08
CA GLY A 536 -3.01 22.87 12.83
C GLY A 536 -2.08 21.68 12.65
N LEU A 537 -0.88 21.71 13.24
CA LEU A 537 0.14 20.65 13.09
C LEU A 537 -0.37 19.29 13.57
N TYR A 538 -1.19 19.27 14.64
CA TYR A 538 -1.85 18.04 15.06
C TYR A 538 -2.66 17.41 13.93
N SER A 539 -3.44 18.21 13.18
CA SER A 539 -4.25 17.70 12.07
C SER A 539 -3.42 17.24 10.87
N VAL A 540 -2.22 17.81 10.72
CA VAL A 540 -1.25 17.44 9.68
C VAL A 540 -0.62 16.10 10.05
N VAL A 541 -0.08 15.99 11.26
CA VAL A 541 0.52 14.75 11.77
C VAL A 541 -0.52 13.66 11.85
N GLN A 542 -1.72 13.95 12.35
CA GLN A 542 -2.84 13.01 12.34
C GLN A 542 -3.15 12.52 10.91
N ARG A 543 -3.07 13.33 9.85
CA ARG A 543 -3.26 12.82 8.47
C ARG A 543 -2.15 11.88 7.98
N VAL A 544 -0.99 11.93 8.61
CA VAL A 544 0.21 11.15 8.28
C VAL A 544 0.30 9.88 9.14
N THR A 545 0.12 10.02 10.45
CA THR A 545 0.22 8.96 11.47
C THR A 545 -1.11 8.26 11.69
N SER A 546 -2.21 9.03 11.72
CA SER A 546 -3.55 8.49 11.76
C SER A 546 -3.98 8.08 10.36
N THR A 547 -3.74 6.81 10.09
CA THR A 547 -4.74 6.04 9.37
C THR A 547 -5.21 4.91 10.28
N PRO A 548 -5.95 5.20 11.37
CA PRO A 548 -6.95 4.27 11.78
C PRO A 548 -8.01 4.28 10.69
N TRP A 549 -8.08 3.14 10.03
CA TRP A 549 -9.14 2.74 9.14
C TRP A 549 -10.52 3.16 9.69
N HIS A 550 -11.13 4.16 9.04
CA HIS A 550 -12.58 4.38 9.10
C HIS A 550 -13.15 4.23 7.71
#